data_AF-A0A815PK15-F1
#
_entry.id   AF-A0A815PK15-F1
#
_cell.length_a   1.000
_cell.length_b   1.000
_cell.length_c   1.000
_cell.angle_alpha   90.00
_cell.angle_beta   90.00
_cell.angle_gamma   90.00
#
_symmetry.space_group_name_H-M   'P 1'
#
loop_
_entity.id
_entity.type
_entity.pdbx_description
1 polymer ?
#
loop_
_entity_poly.entity_id
_entity_poly.type
_entity_poly.pdbx_seq_one_letter_code
_entity_poly.pdbx_strand_id
1 'polypeptide(L)'
;EGDRLYGKNHAIATDSNHYLLGYGDLPSSSNRSKPSDISSVLIWYSDYHPDGGQLFFPTNDKPFISNLAPPIGDDITPDHFTAFYVSEGYGLYIYPGVWHNAVYVHPSHSPVSLFGRQGRIHARISVDWVKEFNTLLRIPLTFASNE
;
A
#
# COMPACT_ATOMS: atom_id res chain seq x y z
N GLU A 1 -1.97 6.90 12.77
CA GLU A 1 -2.37 8.03 13.65
C GLU A 1 -3.86 8.20 13.51
N GLY A 2 -4.64 7.78 14.51
CA GLY A 2 -6.08 7.58 14.31
C GLY A 2 -6.36 6.62 13.13
N ASP A 3 -7.33 6.97 12.29
CA ASP A 3 -7.69 6.26 11.05
C ASP A 3 -6.77 6.59 9.87
N ARG A 4 -5.54 7.07 10.09
CA ARG A 4 -4.61 7.39 9.01
C ARG A 4 -3.39 6.50 9.07
N LEU A 5 -3.13 5.83 7.96
CA LEU A 5 -1.95 5.00 7.78
C LEU A 5 -0.83 5.85 7.17
N TYR A 6 0.30 5.90 7.85
CA TYR A 6 1.47 6.65 7.40
C TYR A 6 2.65 5.71 7.14
N GLY A 7 3.41 6.02 6.10
CA GLY A 7 4.72 5.44 5.81
C GLY A 7 5.80 6.48 5.99
N LYS A 8 6.99 6.06 6.39
CA LYS A 8 8.18 6.91 6.48
C LYS A 8 9.31 6.38 5.62
N ASN A 9 9.85 7.21 4.74
CA ASN A 9 11.02 6.87 3.94
C ASN A 9 12.31 7.35 4.59
N HIS A 10 13.04 6.44 5.23
CA HIS A 10 14.29 6.78 5.91
C HIS A 10 15.45 7.16 4.96
N ALA A 11 15.33 6.92 3.66
CA ALA A 11 16.34 7.31 2.67
C ALA A 11 16.24 8.80 2.27
N ILE A 12 15.13 9.46 2.57
CA ILE A 12 14.92 10.88 2.28
C ILE A 12 15.24 11.68 3.55
N ALA A 13 16.32 12.47 3.49
CA ALA A 13 16.85 13.24 4.62
C ALA A 13 16.08 14.54 4.92
N THR A 14 14.94 14.77 4.28
CA THR A 14 14.09 15.95 4.51
C THR A 14 12.90 15.60 5.38
N ASP A 15 12.22 16.60 5.93
CA ASP A 15 11.00 16.42 6.72
C ASP A 15 9.81 15.94 5.86
N SER A 16 9.93 16.03 4.53
CA SER A 16 8.96 15.52 3.55
C SER A 16 9.09 14.01 3.30
N ASN A 17 9.52 13.26 4.30
CA ASN A 17 9.69 11.80 4.24
C ASN A 17 8.56 11.00 4.89
N HIS A 18 7.49 11.68 5.32
CA HIS A 18 6.28 11.05 5.84
C HIS A 18 5.15 11.16 4.81
N TYR A 19 4.55 10.03 4.48
CA TYR A 19 3.52 9.91 3.45
C TYR A 19 2.26 9.33 4.05
N LEU A 20 1.11 9.95 3.75
CA LEU A 20 -0.18 9.32 3.98
C LEU A 20 -0.36 8.23 2.93
N LEU A 21 -0.57 7.00 3.36
CA LEU A 21 -0.72 5.83 2.49
C LEU A 21 -2.17 5.40 2.31
N GLY A 22 -3.04 5.76 3.26
CA GLY A 22 -4.44 5.36 3.24
C GLY A 22 -5.19 5.76 4.49
N TYR A 23 -6.49 5.47 4.49
CA TYR A 23 -7.41 5.79 5.57
C TYR A 23 -8.10 4.52 6.10
N GLY A 24 -8.32 4.41 7.40
CA GLY A 24 -9.09 3.31 8.00
C GLY A 24 -10.61 3.42 7.77
N ASP A 25 -11.08 4.61 7.41
CA ASP A 25 -12.46 4.91 7.05
C ASP A 25 -12.48 5.97 5.92
N LEU A 26 -13.67 6.32 5.41
CA LEU A 26 -13.82 7.38 4.40
C LEU A 26 -13.07 8.65 4.83
N PRO A 27 -12.36 9.34 3.92
CA PRO A 27 -11.59 10.53 4.27
C PRO A 27 -12.41 11.60 5.01
N SER A 28 -13.68 11.77 4.66
CA SER A 28 -14.63 12.70 5.30
C SER A 28 -15.00 12.34 6.73
N SER A 29 -14.89 11.07 7.11
CA SER A 29 -15.26 10.52 8.41
C SER A 29 -14.05 10.15 9.28
N SER A 30 -12.84 10.19 8.71
CA SER A 30 -11.61 9.76 9.38
C SER A 30 -11.32 10.53 10.68
N ASN A 31 -11.13 9.79 11.77
CA ASN A 31 -10.80 10.34 13.08
C ASN A 31 -9.29 10.34 13.29
N ARG A 32 -8.71 11.49 13.63
CA ARG A 32 -7.26 11.62 13.90
C ARG A 32 -6.85 11.16 15.30
N SER A 33 -7.79 11.15 16.24
CA SER A 33 -7.51 11.01 17.67
C SER A 33 -7.65 9.59 18.19
N LYS A 34 -8.48 8.75 17.55
CA LYS A 34 -8.64 7.34 17.89
C LYS A 34 -8.84 6.50 16.63
N PRO A 35 -8.07 5.42 16.44
CA PRO A 35 -8.39 4.44 15.42
C PRO A 35 -9.70 3.76 15.80
N SER A 36 -10.59 3.61 14.82
CA SER A 36 -11.68 2.64 14.86
C SER A 36 -11.13 1.20 14.87
N ASP A 37 -11.97 0.17 14.91
CA ASP A 37 -11.53 -1.20 14.68
C ASP A 37 -11.13 -1.37 13.20
N ILE A 38 -9.89 -0.95 12.87
CA ILE A 38 -9.41 -0.85 11.49
C ILE A 38 -9.17 -2.25 10.92
N SER A 39 -10.20 -2.79 10.28
CA SER A 39 -10.17 -4.05 9.53
C SER A 39 -9.76 -3.88 8.07
N SER A 40 -9.65 -2.65 7.57
CA SER A 40 -9.28 -2.36 6.18
C SER A 40 -8.62 -0.99 6.04
N VAL A 41 -7.93 -0.78 4.93
CA VAL A 41 -7.45 0.53 4.49
C VAL A 41 -8.09 0.92 3.16
N LEU A 42 -8.50 2.17 3.04
CA LEU A 42 -9.01 2.81 1.83
C LEU A 42 -7.90 3.62 1.17
N ILE A 43 -7.70 3.42 -0.13
CA ILE A 43 -6.72 4.15 -0.94
C ILE A 43 -7.39 4.85 -2.12
N TRP A 44 -6.83 6.00 -2.48
CA TRP A 44 -7.34 6.86 -3.56
C TRP A 44 -6.48 6.84 -4.81
N TYR A 45 -5.33 6.17 -4.77
CA TYR A 45 -4.43 6.10 -5.92
C TYR A 45 -3.69 4.76 -5.98
N SER A 46 -3.22 4.45 -7.18
CA SER A 46 -2.26 3.37 -7.42
C SER A 46 -1.34 3.79 -8.55
N ASP A 47 -0.23 3.10 -8.69
CA ASP A 47 0.77 3.40 -9.69
C ASP A 47 1.51 2.16 -10.17
N TYR A 48 2.20 2.31 -11.30
CA TYR A 48 3.20 1.35 -11.76
C TYR A 48 4.46 2.07 -12.19
N HIS A 49 5.56 1.30 -12.18
CA HIS A 49 6.87 1.74 -12.65
C HIS A 49 7.18 1.04 -13.98
N PRO A 50 7.32 1.77 -15.10
CA PRO A 50 7.53 1.15 -16.41
C PRO A 50 8.92 0.52 -16.56
N ASP A 51 9.92 1.01 -15.81
CA ASP A 51 11.34 0.73 -16.08
C ASP A 51 12.11 0.08 -14.91
N GLY A 52 11.49 -0.07 -13.72
CA GLY A 52 12.16 -0.62 -12.54
C GLY A 52 11.22 -1.33 -11.59
N GLY A 53 11.64 -2.50 -11.09
CA GLY A 53 10.91 -3.22 -10.05
C GLY A 53 11.11 -2.62 -8.66
N GLN A 54 10.30 -3.05 -7.71
CA GLN A 54 10.36 -2.61 -6.31
C GLN A 54 10.32 -3.81 -5.35
N LEU A 55 11.24 -3.84 -4.41
CA LEU A 55 11.35 -4.86 -3.36
C LEU A 55 10.89 -4.28 -2.02
N PHE A 56 10.07 -5.04 -1.30
CA PHE A 56 9.76 -4.84 0.11
C PHE A 56 10.08 -6.13 0.88
N PHE A 57 10.97 -6.05 1.87
CA PHE A 57 11.31 -7.18 2.73
C PHE A 57 11.26 -6.77 4.21
N PRO A 58 10.39 -7.36 5.06
CA PRO A 58 10.30 -6.99 6.47
C PRO A 58 11.60 -7.25 7.23
N THR A 59 12.06 -6.30 8.04
CA THR A 59 13.30 -6.47 8.81
C THR A 59 13.09 -7.14 10.16
N ASN A 60 11.84 -7.24 10.62
CA ASN A 60 11.44 -7.79 11.92
C ASN A 60 10.45 -8.96 11.79
N ASP A 61 10.44 -9.62 10.62
CA ASP A 61 9.63 -10.80 10.32
C ASP A 61 8.13 -10.60 10.61
N LYS A 62 7.62 -9.40 10.31
CA LYS A 62 6.20 -9.08 10.45
C LYS A 62 5.50 -9.21 9.12
N PRO A 63 4.28 -9.74 9.14
CA PRO A 63 3.55 -9.93 7.91
C PRO A 63 2.95 -8.60 7.45
N PHE A 64 2.61 -8.51 6.16
CA PHE A 64 2.04 -7.31 5.56
C PHE A 64 1.10 -7.67 4.42
N ILE A 65 0.34 -6.69 3.95
CA ILE A 65 -0.59 -6.81 2.83
C ILE A 65 -0.09 -5.91 1.70
N SER A 66 -0.27 -6.32 0.45
CA SER A 66 -0.12 -5.45 -0.72
C SER A 66 -1.29 -5.64 -1.66
N ASN A 67 -1.71 -4.61 -2.38
CA ASN A 67 -2.68 -4.74 -3.46
C ASN A 67 -1.94 -4.67 -4.80
N LEU A 68 -2.15 -5.66 -5.66
CA LEU A 68 -1.48 -5.75 -6.95
C LEU A 68 -2.51 -5.95 -8.06
N ALA A 69 -2.21 -5.42 -9.25
CA ALA A 69 -2.90 -5.74 -10.48
C ALA A 69 -1.90 -6.04 -11.61
N PRO A 70 -2.27 -6.86 -12.61
CA PRO A 70 -1.35 -7.29 -13.67
C PRO A 70 -0.83 -6.10 -14.51
N PRO A 71 0.30 -6.27 -15.22
CA PRO A 71 0.91 -5.20 -16.03
C PRO A 71 0.17 -4.97 -17.35
N ILE A 72 -1.05 -4.45 -17.27
CA ILE A 72 -1.95 -4.25 -18.41
C ILE A 72 -1.83 -2.85 -19.04
N GLY A 73 -0.90 -2.03 -18.58
CA GLY A 73 -0.78 -0.64 -19.03
C GLY A 73 -1.90 0.23 -18.49
N ASP A 74 -2.33 1.23 -19.27
CA ASP A 74 -3.16 2.34 -18.79
C ASP A 74 -4.66 2.00 -18.71
N ASP A 75 -5.10 0.85 -19.24
CA ASP A 75 -6.49 0.37 -19.20
C ASP A 75 -6.86 -0.28 -17.85
N ILE A 76 -6.24 0.18 -16.76
CA ILE A 76 -6.47 -0.34 -15.42
C ILE A 76 -7.84 0.07 -14.88
N THR A 77 -8.49 -0.83 -14.15
CA THR A 77 -9.77 -0.59 -13.47
C THR A 77 -9.68 -1.13 -12.04
N PRO A 78 -10.57 -0.70 -11.13
CA PRO A 78 -10.63 -1.21 -9.77
C PRO A 78 -10.69 -2.75 -9.67
N ASP A 79 -11.43 -3.41 -10.57
CA ASP A 79 -11.70 -4.85 -10.52
C ASP A 79 -10.47 -5.71 -10.86
N HIS A 80 -9.41 -5.11 -11.41
CA HIS A 80 -8.16 -5.81 -11.69
C HIS A 80 -7.28 -6.01 -10.45
N PHE A 81 -7.57 -5.33 -9.34
CA PHE A 81 -6.76 -5.41 -8.13
C PHE A 81 -7.12 -6.61 -7.25
N THR A 82 -6.09 -7.25 -6.72
CA THR A 82 -6.20 -8.29 -5.70
C THR A 82 -5.33 -7.93 -4.51
N ALA A 83 -5.85 -8.12 -3.29
CA ALA A 83 -5.07 -8.00 -2.07
C ALA A 83 -4.33 -9.31 -1.78
N PHE A 84 -3.03 -9.22 -1.58
CA PHE A 84 -2.14 -10.32 -1.25
C PHE A 84 -1.68 -10.17 0.18
N TYR A 85 -1.88 -11.22 0.97
CA TYR A 85 -1.25 -11.34 2.26
C TYR A 85 0.13 -11.97 2.12
N VAL A 86 1.14 -11.28 2.63
CA VAL A 86 2.52 -11.78 2.70
C VAL A 86 2.80 -12.17 4.14
N SER A 87 2.86 -13.48 4.36
CA SER A 87 3.15 -14.06 5.68
C SER A 87 4.60 -13.82 6.11
N GLU A 88 4.85 -14.06 7.39
CA GLU A 88 6.18 -14.05 7.99
C GLU A 88 7.14 -14.96 7.20
N GLY A 89 8.40 -14.55 7.11
CA GLY A 89 9.48 -15.20 6.36
C GLY A 89 9.54 -14.79 4.89
N TYR A 90 8.55 -14.06 4.37
CA TYR A 90 8.47 -13.68 2.97
C TYR A 90 8.60 -12.17 2.76
N GLY A 91 9.17 -11.81 1.61
CA GLY A 91 9.14 -10.46 1.06
C GLY A 91 8.42 -10.44 -0.28
N LEU A 92 8.19 -9.25 -0.80
CA LEU A 92 7.50 -9.01 -2.06
C LEU A 92 8.43 -8.29 -3.03
N TYR A 93 8.70 -8.92 -4.18
CA TYR A 93 9.33 -8.27 -5.32
C TYR A 93 8.30 -8.03 -6.42
N ILE A 94 8.12 -6.77 -6.78
CA ILE A 94 7.17 -6.30 -7.79
C ILE A 94 7.94 -6.02 -9.07
N TYR A 95 7.57 -6.69 -10.16
CA TYR A 95 8.17 -6.48 -11.48
C TYR A 95 7.70 -5.14 -12.10
N PRO A 96 8.49 -4.55 -13.02
CA PRO A 96 8.04 -3.39 -13.79
C PRO A 96 6.68 -3.60 -14.45
N GLY A 97 5.88 -2.55 -14.53
CA GLY A 97 4.54 -2.56 -15.11
C GLY A 97 3.44 -3.07 -14.19
N VAL A 98 3.75 -3.85 -13.15
CA VAL A 98 2.73 -4.32 -12.20
C VAL A 98 2.16 -3.14 -11.45
N TRP A 99 0.85 -2.99 -11.49
CA TRP A 99 0.13 -1.95 -10.76
C TRP A 99 0.10 -2.29 -9.28
N HIS A 100 0.42 -1.31 -8.44
CA HIS A 100 0.49 -1.47 -7.01
C HIS A 100 0.33 -0.12 -6.31
N ASN A 101 0.46 -0.12 -4.99
CA ASN A 101 0.55 1.12 -4.23
C ASN A 101 1.57 0.94 -3.11
N ALA A 102 1.15 1.00 -1.85
CA ALA A 102 2.03 0.75 -0.72
C ALA A 102 1.94 -0.70 -0.24
N VAL A 103 2.69 -1.00 0.81
CA VAL A 103 2.42 -2.15 1.68
C VAL A 103 1.71 -1.67 2.94
N TYR A 104 0.80 -2.49 3.43
CA TYR A 104 -0.09 -2.18 4.53
C TYR A 104 0.10 -3.17 5.67
N VAL A 105 -0.10 -2.71 6.89
CA VAL A 105 0.13 -3.51 8.09
C VAL A 105 -1.05 -3.32 9.01
N HIS A 106 -1.58 -4.44 9.52
CA HIS A 106 -2.61 -4.40 10.54
C HIS A 106 -2.10 -3.67 11.80
N PRO A 107 -2.92 -2.83 12.49
CA PRO A 107 -2.46 -2.07 13.65
C PRO A 107 -1.77 -2.90 14.74
N SER A 108 -2.17 -4.15 14.97
CA SER A 108 -1.54 -5.07 15.94
C SER A 108 -0.07 -5.44 15.62
N HIS A 109 0.36 -5.28 14.36
CA HIS A 109 1.73 -5.55 13.91
C HIS A 109 2.54 -4.27 13.71
N SER A 110 1.93 -3.09 13.86
CA SER A 110 2.56 -1.79 13.64
C SER A 110 3.41 -1.35 14.85
N PRO A 111 4.58 -0.70 14.65
CA PRO A 111 5.19 -0.39 13.36
C PRO A 111 5.97 -1.57 12.76
N VAL A 112 6.08 -1.58 11.42
CA VAL A 112 6.94 -2.51 10.68
C VAL A 112 7.97 -1.71 9.91
N SER A 113 9.21 -2.17 9.96
CA SER A 113 10.29 -1.65 9.12
C SER A 113 10.52 -2.60 7.96
N LEU A 114 10.63 -2.03 6.76
CA LEU A 114 10.80 -2.79 5.52
C LEU A 114 12.11 -2.34 4.87
N PHE A 115 12.95 -3.31 4.54
CA PHE A 115 14.04 -3.10 3.62
C PHE A 115 13.44 -2.91 2.21
N GLY A 116 13.60 -1.69 1.69
CA GLY A 116 13.17 -1.30 0.36
C GLY A 116 14.33 -1.34 -0.64
N ARG A 117 14.07 -1.80 -1.87
CA ARG A 117 15.02 -1.66 -2.97
C ARG A 117 14.28 -1.33 -4.27
N GLN A 118 14.73 -0.32 -5.00
CA GLN A 118 14.13 0.10 -6.27
C GLN A 118 15.19 0.67 -7.21
N GLY A 119 14.80 0.87 -8.47
CA GLY A 119 15.65 1.53 -9.46
C GLY A 119 16.10 2.93 -9.03
N ARG A 120 17.31 3.33 -9.45
CA ARG A 120 17.84 4.69 -9.21
C ARG A 120 17.05 5.76 -9.98
N ILE A 121 16.56 5.37 -11.16
CA ILE A 121 15.56 6.11 -11.92
C ILE A 121 14.22 5.45 -11.59
N HIS A 122 13.19 6.28 -11.40
CA HIS A 122 11.91 5.86 -10.87
C HIS A 122 10.80 6.58 -11.63
N ALA A 123 10.54 6.15 -12.86
CA ALA A 123 9.38 6.60 -13.59
C ALA A 123 8.11 6.05 -12.93
N ARG A 124 7.03 6.84 -12.95
CA ARG A 124 5.77 6.48 -12.31
C ARG A 124 4.61 6.98 -13.14
N ILE A 125 3.68 6.07 -13.45
CA ILE A 125 2.37 6.38 -14.01
C ILE A 125 1.34 6.10 -12.92
N SER A 126 0.36 6.98 -12.74
CA SER A 126 -0.58 6.89 -11.62
C SER A 126 -2.01 7.14 -12.05
N VAL A 127 -2.91 6.51 -11.33
CA VAL A 127 -4.35 6.72 -11.41
C VAL A 127 -4.86 7.27 -10.09
N ASP A 128 -5.78 8.23 -10.17
CA ASP A 128 -6.55 8.75 -9.03
C ASP A 128 -7.95 8.15 -9.10
N TRP A 129 -8.23 7.17 -8.24
CA TRP A 129 -9.47 6.38 -8.28
C TRP A 129 -10.71 7.22 -8.06
N VAL A 130 -10.60 8.32 -7.32
CA VAL A 130 -11.73 9.22 -7.06
C VAL A 130 -12.03 10.03 -8.30
N LYS A 131 -11.00 10.57 -8.97
CA LYS A 131 -11.20 11.39 -10.17
C LYS A 131 -11.63 10.59 -11.39
N GLU A 132 -11.00 9.44 -11.62
CA GLU A 132 -11.21 8.66 -12.84
C GLU A 132 -12.42 7.72 -12.73
N PHE A 133 -12.74 7.22 -11.52
CA PHE A 133 -13.75 6.18 -11.32
C PHE A 133 -14.75 6.48 -10.20
N ASN A 134 -14.66 7.64 -9.54
CA ASN A 134 -15.52 8.02 -8.40
C ASN A 134 -15.56 6.93 -7.29
N THR A 135 -14.42 6.31 -7.01
CA THR A 135 -14.31 5.21 -6.04
C THR A 135 -13.02 5.25 -5.22
N LEU A 136 -12.95 4.42 -4.19
CA LEU A 136 -11.76 4.11 -3.41
C LEU A 136 -11.54 2.59 -3.44
N LEU A 137 -10.29 2.15 -3.47
CA LEU A 137 -10.01 0.72 -3.28
C LEU A 137 -9.98 0.42 -1.77
N ARG A 138 -10.67 -0.64 -1.36
CA ARG A 138 -10.67 -1.16 0.01
C ARG A 138 -9.78 -2.39 0.08
N ILE A 139 -8.72 -2.31 0.88
CA ILE A 139 -7.78 -3.40 1.11
C ILE A 139 -8.04 -3.95 2.52
N PRO A 140 -8.48 -5.20 2.67
CA PRO A 140 -8.58 -5.84 3.97
C PRO A 140 -7.22 -5.92 4.67
N LEU A 141 -7.18 -5.64 5.98
CA LEU A 141 -5.98 -5.79 6.82
C LEU A 141 -6.00 -7.08 7.65
N THR A 142 -7.08 -7.85 7.56
CA THR A 142 -7.24 -9.14 8.25
C THR A 142 -7.06 -10.29 7.29
N PHE A 143 -6.54 -11.40 7.79
CA PHE A 143 -6.53 -12.67 7.03
C PHE A 143 -7.93 -13.24 7.03
N ALA A 144 -8.31 -13.92 5.95
CA ALA A 144 -9.33 -14.94 6.08
C ALA A 144 -8.76 -15.97 7.07
N SER A 145 -9.40 -16.13 8.23
CA SER A 145 -9.15 -17.33 9.02
C SER A 145 -9.47 -18.51 8.13
N ASN A 146 -8.51 -19.42 7.92
CA ASN A 146 -8.83 -20.71 7.36
C ASN A 146 -9.84 -21.34 8.33
N GLU A 147 -11.11 -21.44 7.92
CA GLU A 147 -12.09 -22.32 8.56
C GLU A 147 -11.64 -23.78 8.43
#